data_AF-A0AAD5JM42-F1
#
_entry.id   AF-A0AAD5JM42-F1
#
_cell.length_a   1.000
_cell.length_b   1.000
_cell.length_c   1.000
_cell.angle_alpha   90.00
_cell.angle_beta   90.00
_cell.angle_gamma   90.00
#
_symmetry.space_group_name_H-M   'P 1'
#
loop_
_entity.id
_entity.type
_entity.pdbx_description
1 polymer ?
#
loop_
_entity_poly.entity_id
_entity_poly.type
_entity_poly.pdbx_seq_one_letter_code
_entity_poly.pdbx_strand_id
1 'polypeptide(L)'
;MTTTMTIPSKMHPTTTNGRATGLLNNTLSTSNSTGSIDSSASSTTTNNMPTPTNNNMVKRLAQIDDLKYFLATAAEHWEENDPENKKDDVSPIMENNNNHSSSLVHNHLQNGGMITTTNNIKRFRLPTGEDMSCVLWNELFYITGTDIVRSLTFRFHAFGRPVTNAKKFEEGIFSDLRNLKPGNDARLEEPKSELLDMLYKNNCIRTQKKQKVFYWYSVPHDRLFLDALERDLKREKMDMEPTTVAVAEPASSLSLDSTQELFDQLRKSMSLSAAATAHALEDEAARCTVSHAQQHQQASAATHFLFFYI
;
A
#
# COMPACT_ATOMS: atom_id res chain seq x y z
N MET A 1 7.72 -46.44 66.46
CA MET A 1 6.70 -46.61 65.40
C MET A 1 7.33 -46.09 64.12
N THR A 2 8.02 -46.98 63.40
CA THR A 2 8.82 -46.63 62.22
C THR A 2 8.75 -47.83 61.28
N THR A 3 8.08 -47.67 60.14
CA THR A 3 8.02 -48.70 59.10
C THR A 3 8.37 -48.06 57.76
N THR A 4 9.60 -48.32 57.32
CA THR A 4 10.05 -48.27 55.94
C THR A 4 9.54 -49.53 55.23
N MET A 5 8.98 -49.41 54.03
CA MET A 5 8.67 -50.55 53.17
C MET A 5 9.17 -50.31 51.74
N THR A 6 10.08 -51.20 51.33
CA THR A 6 10.60 -51.45 49.99
C THR A 6 9.80 -52.62 49.38
N ILE A 7 9.36 -52.55 48.12
CA ILE A 7 8.85 -53.70 47.34
C ILE A 7 9.27 -53.57 45.83
N PRO A 8 9.54 -54.67 45.09
CA PRO A 8 10.41 -54.73 43.92
C PRO A 8 9.73 -54.99 42.55
N SER A 9 10.56 -55.02 41.49
CA SER A 9 10.28 -55.42 40.09
C SER A 9 9.73 -56.85 39.90
N LYS A 10 8.82 -57.05 38.93
CA LYS A 10 8.99 -57.77 37.63
C LYS A 10 7.67 -58.30 37.02
N MET A 11 7.68 -58.32 35.68
CA MET A 11 7.09 -59.31 34.75
C MET A 11 5.67 -59.13 34.14
N HIS A 12 5.70 -59.37 32.83
CA HIS A 12 4.66 -59.40 31.79
C HIS A 12 3.62 -60.51 31.98
N PRO A 13 2.46 -60.42 31.28
CA PRO A 13 2.28 -61.35 30.15
C PRO A 13 1.64 -60.73 28.90
N THR A 14 1.64 -61.56 27.88
CA THR A 14 1.40 -61.42 26.44
C THR A 14 -0.10 -61.37 26.08
N THR A 15 -0.49 -60.68 25.00
CA THR A 15 -1.60 -61.11 24.13
C THR A 15 -1.37 -60.68 22.68
N THR A 16 -1.73 -61.63 21.81
CA THR A 16 -1.50 -61.90 20.40
C THR A 16 -2.27 -61.02 19.40
N ASN A 17 -1.72 -60.85 18.19
CA ASN A 17 -2.36 -60.85 16.84
C ASN A 17 -1.40 -60.14 15.87
N GLY A 18 -1.07 -60.55 14.65
CA GLY A 18 -1.46 -61.64 13.75
C GLY A 18 -0.81 -61.26 12.40
N ARG A 19 -0.08 -62.19 11.79
CA ARG A 19 0.90 -61.99 10.70
C ARG A 19 0.26 -62.26 9.34
N ALA A 20 0.54 -61.41 8.34
CA ALA A 20 0.57 -61.82 6.93
C ALA A 20 1.57 -60.95 6.15
N THR A 21 2.61 -61.61 5.66
CA THR A 21 3.72 -61.10 4.85
C THR A 21 3.45 -61.39 3.37
N GLY A 22 3.71 -60.43 2.49
CA GLY A 22 3.77 -60.63 1.04
C GLY A 22 4.77 -59.69 0.41
N LEU A 23 5.95 -60.21 0.10
CA LEU A 23 6.90 -59.66 -0.89
C LEU A 23 7.01 -60.71 -1.98
N LEU A 24 6.97 -60.30 -3.25
CA LEU A 24 8.07 -60.51 -4.20
C LEU A 24 7.77 -59.89 -5.57
N ASN A 25 8.87 -59.48 -6.19
CA ASN A 25 9.05 -58.63 -7.35
C ASN A 25 8.53 -59.20 -8.67
N ASN A 26 8.30 -58.32 -9.65
CA ASN A 26 8.69 -58.60 -11.04
C ASN A 26 9.10 -57.33 -11.80
N THR A 27 10.17 -57.47 -12.56
CA THR A 27 10.87 -56.47 -13.38
C THR A 27 10.50 -56.69 -14.85
N LEU A 28 10.16 -55.64 -15.62
CA LEU A 28 10.73 -55.33 -16.95
C LEU A 28 10.03 -54.12 -17.63
N SER A 29 10.87 -53.18 -18.08
CA SER A 29 10.82 -52.31 -19.28
C SER A 29 9.49 -52.08 -20.02
N THR A 30 9.17 -50.85 -20.43
CA THR A 30 9.62 -50.17 -21.68
C THR A 30 9.01 -48.75 -21.79
N SER A 31 9.86 -47.77 -22.13
CA SER A 31 9.67 -46.49 -22.84
C SER A 31 8.33 -45.72 -22.92
N ASN A 32 8.51 -44.41 -22.72
CA ASN A 32 8.02 -43.25 -23.50
C ASN A 32 6.68 -42.56 -23.19
N SER A 33 6.88 -41.28 -22.81
CA SER A 33 6.13 -40.06 -23.20
C SER A 33 4.69 -39.88 -22.73
N THR A 34 4.50 -38.92 -21.81
CA THR A 34 3.46 -37.86 -21.78
C THR A 34 3.82 -36.97 -20.58
N GLY A 35 3.90 -35.65 -20.70
CA GLY A 35 2.73 -34.79 -20.52
C GLY A 35 2.95 -33.89 -19.29
N SER A 36 3.23 -32.63 -19.58
CA SER A 36 3.13 -31.42 -18.74
C SER A 36 2.09 -31.46 -17.62
N ILE A 37 2.44 -31.03 -16.39
CA ILE A 37 1.56 -30.26 -15.50
C ILE A 37 2.40 -29.26 -14.68
N ASP A 38 1.91 -28.02 -14.72
CA ASP A 38 2.25 -26.81 -13.98
C ASP A 38 2.63 -26.98 -12.50
N SER A 39 3.57 -26.16 -12.06
CA SER A 39 3.77 -25.78 -10.65
C SER A 39 4.33 -24.35 -10.63
N SER A 40 3.47 -23.38 -10.91
CA SER A 40 3.73 -21.96 -10.67
C SER A 40 3.66 -21.65 -9.17
N ALA A 41 4.69 -22.07 -8.45
CA ALA A 41 5.03 -21.50 -7.16
C ALA A 41 5.52 -20.07 -7.41
N SER A 42 4.66 -19.10 -7.13
CA SER A 42 4.98 -17.67 -7.22
C SER A 42 5.94 -17.31 -6.07
N SER A 43 7.23 -17.55 -6.29
CA SER A 43 8.28 -16.90 -5.54
C SER A 43 8.27 -15.43 -5.95
N THR A 44 7.80 -14.55 -5.06
CA THR A 44 8.04 -13.12 -5.18
C THR A 44 9.51 -12.85 -4.89
N THR A 45 10.38 -13.28 -5.80
CA THR A 45 11.79 -12.92 -5.78
C THR A 45 11.87 -11.47 -6.24
N THR A 46 12.53 -10.64 -5.43
CA THR A 46 12.89 -9.24 -5.69
C THR A 46 13.90 -9.11 -6.85
N ASN A 47 13.67 -9.80 -7.97
CA ASN A 47 14.64 -10.14 -9.01
C ASN A 47 15.39 -8.95 -9.64
N ASN A 48 14.93 -7.71 -9.44
CA ASN A 48 15.52 -6.52 -10.05
C ASN A 48 16.08 -5.50 -9.05
N MET A 49 15.96 -5.74 -7.74
CA MET A 49 16.44 -4.80 -6.72
C MET A 49 17.81 -5.21 -6.18
N PRO A 50 18.82 -4.31 -6.20
CA PRO A 50 20.11 -4.63 -5.62
C PRO A 50 19.98 -4.87 -4.12
N THR A 51 20.76 -5.83 -3.59
CA THR A 51 20.81 -6.14 -2.17
C THR A 51 21.13 -4.87 -1.37
N PRO A 52 20.43 -4.59 -0.25
CA PRO A 52 20.74 -3.46 0.59
C PRO A 52 22.15 -3.60 1.18
N THR A 53 22.96 -2.56 1.06
CA THR A 53 24.30 -2.47 1.64
C THR A 53 24.52 -1.08 2.20
N ASN A 54 25.54 -0.88 3.04
CA ASN A 54 25.86 0.46 3.54
C ASN A 54 26.32 1.40 2.41
N ASN A 55 26.98 0.86 1.37
CA ASN A 55 27.45 1.64 0.22
C ASN A 55 26.31 2.22 -0.62
N ASN A 56 25.14 1.56 -0.67
CA ASN A 56 23.98 2.04 -1.43
C ASN A 56 22.91 2.72 -0.55
N MET A 57 23.22 2.99 0.73
CA MET A 57 22.28 3.57 1.70
C MET A 57 21.68 4.90 1.22
N VAL A 58 22.53 5.86 0.82
CA VAL A 58 22.07 7.19 0.38
C VAL A 58 21.08 7.08 -0.77
N LYS A 59 21.38 6.22 -1.76
CA LYS A 59 20.48 5.99 -2.90
C LYS A 59 19.16 5.37 -2.45
N ARG A 60 19.18 4.38 -1.56
CA ARG A 60 17.95 3.74 -1.06
C ARG A 60 17.09 4.71 -0.25
N LEU A 61 17.69 5.57 0.57
CA LEU A 61 16.97 6.58 1.33
C LEU A 61 16.33 7.63 0.40
N ALA A 62 17.05 8.09 -0.62
CA ALA A 62 16.47 8.97 -1.64
C ALA A 62 15.25 8.34 -2.33
N GLN A 63 15.29 7.04 -2.63
CA GLN A 63 14.12 6.35 -3.22
C GLN A 63 12.94 6.24 -2.25
N ILE A 64 13.18 6.20 -0.93
CA ILE A 64 12.11 6.29 0.08
C ILE A 64 11.50 7.69 0.05
N ASP A 65 12.33 8.72 -0.05
CA ASP A 65 11.88 10.11 -0.10
C ASP A 65 11.07 10.39 -1.38
N ASP A 66 11.52 9.89 -2.53
CA ASP A 66 10.76 9.99 -3.81
C ASP A 66 9.38 9.33 -3.69
N LEU A 67 9.32 8.15 -3.07
CA LEU A 67 8.06 7.45 -2.84
C LEU A 67 7.15 8.25 -1.88
N LYS A 68 7.70 8.81 -0.80
CA LYS A 68 6.95 9.63 0.14
C LYS A 68 6.42 10.89 -0.53
N TYR A 69 7.24 11.54 -1.37
CA TYR A 69 6.83 12.69 -2.15
C TYR A 69 5.67 12.35 -3.07
N PHE A 70 5.74 11.23 -3.79
CA PHE A 70 4.63 10.74 -4.60
C PHE A 70 3.37 10.49 -3.76
N LEU A 71 3.48 9.80 -2.62
CA LEU A 71 2.34 9.55 -1.73
C LEU A 71 1.68 10.86 -1.23
N ALA A 72 2.48 11.90 -0.99
CA ALA A 72 1.98 13.19 -0.54
C ALA A 72 1.32 14.01 -1.66
N THR A 73 1.85 13.95 -2.89
CA THR A 73 1.51 14.90 -3.95
C THR A 73 0.74 14.31 -5.13
N ALA A 74 0.61 12.98 -5.24
CA ALA A 74 0.02 12.37 -6.43
C ALA A 74 -1.40 12.84 -6.70
N ALA A 75 -2.19 13.06 -5.66
CA ALA A 75 -3.57 13.50 -5.77
C ALA A 75 -3.71 15.03 -6.02
N GLU A 76 -2.61 15.79 -6.02
CA GLU A 76 -2.59 17.22 -6.33
C GLU A 76 -2.44 17.45 -7.84
N HIS A 77 -2.90 18.61 -8.34
CA HIS A 77 -2.73 19.07 -9.73
C HIS A 77 -3.13 18.01 -10.78
N TRP A 78 -4.38 17.52 -10.73
CA TRP A 78 -4.85 16.48 -11.65
C TRP A 78 -5.26 17.02 -13.03
N GLU A 79 -5.67 18.29 -13.12
CA GLU A 79 -6.31 18.88 -14.31
C GLU A 79 -5.35 19.55 -15.32
N GLU A 80 -4.03 19.58 -15.08
CA GLU A 80 -3.10 20.27 -15.99
C GLU A 80 -2.87 19.56 -17.34
N ASN A 81 -3.58 18.45 -17.60
CA ASN A 81 -3.45 17.66 -18.82
C ASN A 81 -4.70 17.67 -19.70
N ASP A 82 -5.61 18.63 -19.54
CA ASP A 82 -6.71 18.78 -20.49
C ASP A 82 -6.25 19.58 -21.73
N PRO A 83 -6.04 18.93 -22.90
CA PRO A 83 -5.70 19.65 -24.13
C PRO A 83 -6.86 20.53 -24.64
N GLU A 84 -8.03 20.51 -24.00
CA GLU A 84 -9.24 21.15 -24.52
C GLU A 84 -9.39 22.65 -24.16
N ASN A 85 -8.48 23.24 -23.38
CA ASN A 85 -8.49 24.69 -23.08
C ASN A 85 -7.48 25.51 -23.91
N LYS A 86 -7.34 25.18 -25.20
CA LYS A 86 -6.73 26.04 -26.24
C LYS A 86 -7.71 26.27 -27.41
N LYS A 87 -8.81 26.93 -27.11
CA LYS A 87 -9.68 27.67 -28.03
C LYS A 87 -9.99 28.94 -27.23
N ASP A 88 -9.57 30.15 -27.58
CA ASP A 88 -9.61 30.82 -28.87
C ASP A 88 -8.51 31.89 -28.90
N ASP A 89 -7.68 31.87 -29.94
CA ASP A 89 -7.30 33.09 -30.67
C ASP A 89 -6.51 32.69 -31.92
N VAL A 90 -7.23 32.62 -33.04
CA VAL A 90 -6.64 32.45 -34.37
C VAL A 90 -6.36 33.84 -34.92
N SER A 91 -5.12 34.07 -35.34
CA SER A 91 -4.89 34.82 -36.58
C SER A 91 -3.73 34.20 -37.39
N PRO A 92 -3.78 34.28 -38.72
CA PRO A 92 -3.18 33.30 -39.62
C PRO A 92 -1.80 33.76 -40.12
N ILE A 93 -0.96 32.81 -40.59
CA ILE A 93 -0.38 32.77 -41.95
C ILE A 93 0.71 31.68 -42.09
N MET A 94 0.46 30.82 -43.08
CA MET A 94 1.33 30.00 -43.94
C MET A 94 1.96 28.67 -43.48
N GLU A 95 1.60 27.67 -44.28
CA GLU A 95 2.01 26.26 -44.34
C GLU A 95 3.52 26.06 -44.56
N ASN A 96 4.07 24.99 -43.99
CA ASN A 96 4.83 24.04 -44.80
C ASN A 96 4.81 22.63 -44.22
N ASN A 97 4.57 21.66 -45.10
CA ASN A 97 4.47 20.23 -44.83
C ASN A 97 5.80 19.63 -44.36
N ASN A 98 5.74 18.74 -43.35
CA ASN A 98 6.41 17.44 -43.41
C ASN A 98 5.91 16.49 -42.29
N ASN A 99 5.45 15.32 -42.73
CA ASN A 99 5.10 14.18 -41.90
C ASN A 99 6.32 13.70 -41.09
N HIS A 100 6.20 13.69 -39.76
CA HIS A 100 6.75 12.62 -38.94
C HIS A 100 5.98 12.53 -37.62
N SER A 101 5.43 11.34 -37.36
CA SER A 101 4.94 10.92 -36.05
C SER A 101 6.02 11.16 -34.98
N SER A 102 5.75 12.00 -33.98
CA SER A 102 6.41 11.86 -32.68
C SER A 102 5.53 12.41 -31.56
N SER A 103 5.26 11.51 -30.62
CA SER A 103 4.82 11.80 -29.27
C SER A 103 5.80 12.80 -28.63
N LEU A 104 5.35 14.02 -28.36
CA LEU A 104 6.14 15.01 -27.62
C LEU A 104 6.01 14.72 -26.13
N VAL A 105 6.85 13.79 -25.68
CA VAL A 105 7.19 13.53 -24.29
C VAL A 105 7.95 14.76 -23.76
N HIS A 106 7.33 15.58 -22.90
CA HIS A 106 8.07 16.61 -22.18
C HIS A 106 8.72 16.01 -20.93
N ASN A 107 10.04 15.89 -20.98
CA ASN A 107 10.91 15.45 -19.89
C ASN A 107 11.38 16.65 -19.06
N HIS A 108 11.01 16.66 -17.77
CA HIS A 108 11.71 17.36 -16.68
C HIS A 108 11.20 16.74 -15.37
N LEU A 109 11.97 16.18 -14.42
CA LEU A 109 13.33 16.37 -13.91
C LEU A 109 13.99 15.01 -13.56
N GLN A 110 15.32 15.03 -13.39
CA GLN A 110 16.26 13.92 -13.35
C GLN A 110 16.16 12.97 -12.14
N ASN A 111 16.42 11.68 -12.42
CA ASN A 111 16.83 10.59 -11.53
C ASN A 111 15.86 10.16 -10.42
N GLY A 112 14.96 9.19 -10.70
CA GLY A 112 14.31 8.45 -9.61
C GLY A 112 13.15 7.52 -9.97
N GLY A 113 12.24 7.93 -10.85
CA GLY A 113 11.09 7.11 -11.25
C GLY A 113 10.29 7.77 -12.38
N MET A 114 9.93 7.00 -13.43
CA MET A 114 9.04 7.51 -14.47
C MET A 114 7.61 7.57 -13.93
N ILE A 115 7.07 8.78 -13.79
CA ILE A 115 5.64 8.97 -13.64
C ILE A 115 4.98 8.82 -15.02
N THR A 116 3.96 7.97 -15.10
CA THR A 116 3.10 7.87 -16.30
C THR A 116 1.66 8.16 -15.87
N THR A 117 1.01 9.06 -16.60
CA THR A 117 -0.37 9.49 -16.34
C THR A 117 -1.26 8.95 -17.45
N THR A 118 -2.24 8.11 -17.12
CA THR A 118 -3.46 7.94 -17.93
C THR A 118 -4.56 8.77 -17.27
N ASN A 119 -5.61 9.19 -17.99
CA ASN A 119 -6.61 10.17 -17.51
C ASN A 119 -7.16 9.91 -16.07
N ASN A 120 -7.10 8.67 -15.58
CA ASN A 120 -7.58 8.27 -14.25
C ASN A 120 -6.52 7.64 -13.34
N ILE A 121 -5.26 7.51 -13.76
CA ILE A 121 -4.22 6.88 -12.94
C ILE A 121 -2.88 7.61 -13.09
N LYS A 122 -2.33 8.07 -11.96
CA LYS A 122 -0.92 8.46 -11.85
C LYS A 122 -0.12 7.32 -11.25
N ARG A 123 1.01 6.98 -11.88
CA ARG A 123 1.84 5.84 -11.46
C ARG A 123 3.21 6.28 -10.95
N PHE A 124 3.71 5.53 -9.96
CA PHE A 124 5.09 5.57 -9.51
C PHE A 124 5.73 4.20 -9.74
N ARG A 125 6.73 4.14 -10.63
CA ARG A 125 7.48 2.92 -10.91
C ARG A 125 8.48 2.65 -9.79
N LEU A 126 8.26 1.57 -9.05
CA LEU A 126 9.19 1.08 -8.05
C LEU A 126 10.43 0.49 -8.74
N PRO A 127 11.62 0.57 -8.13
CA PRO A 127 12.84 -0.09 -8.65
C PRO A 127 12.72 -1.62 -8.76
N THR A 128 11.72 -2.24 -8.12
CA THR A 128 11.38 -3.67 -8.32
C THR A 128 10.87 -3.97 -9.74
N GLY A 129 10.45 -2.94 -10.47
CA GLY A 129 9.76 -3.06 -11.76
C GLY A 129 8.23 -3.03 -11.64
N GLU A 130 7.69 -3.04 -10.43
CA GLU A 130 6.25 -2.89 -10.17
C GLU A 130 5.83 -1.43 -10.12
N ASP A 131 4.54 -1.15 -10.34
CA ASP A 131 3.97 0.19 -10.20
C ASP A 131 3.16 0.31 -8.91
N MET A 132 3.17 1.50 -8.32
CA MET A 132 2.13 1.98 -7.43
C MET A 132 1.25 3.00 -8.13
N SER A 133 -0.04 3.00 -7.83
CA SER A 133 -1.03 3.77 -8.57
C SER A 133 -1.87 4.63 -7.64
N CYS A 134 -1.90 5.94 -7.90
CA CYS A 134 -2.94 6.84 -7.42
C CYS A 134 -4.07 6.82 -8.45
N VAL A 135 -5.28 6.49 -8.02
CA VAL A 135 -6.42 6.27 -8.92
C VAL A 135 -7.48 7.32 -8.68
N LEU A 136 -7.82 8.12 -9.69
CA LEU A 136 -8.96 9.03 -9.67
C LEU A 136 -10.21 8.31 -10.19
N TRP A 137 -11.25 8.25 -9.36
CA TRP A 137 -12.54 7.67 -9.71
C TRP A 137 -13.68 8.44 -9.03
N ASN A 138 -14.66 8.92 -9.80
CA ASN A 138 -15.78 9.71 -9.26
C ASN A 138 -15.32 10.86 -8.34
N GLU A 139 -14.36 11.69 -8.79
CA GLU A 139 -13.79 12.82 -8.04
C GLU A 139 -13.09 12.47 -6.72
N LEU A 140 -12.82 11.18 -6.47
CA LEU A 140 -12.11 10.71 -5.28
C LEU A 140 -10.84 9.96 -5.66
N PHE A 141 -9.82 10.11 -4.83
CA PHE A 141 -8.54 9.44 -4.99
C PHE A 141 -8.48 8.16 -4.17
N TYR A 142 -7.93 7.12 -4.78
CA TYR A 142 -7.88 5.79 -4.22
C TYR A 142 -6.49 5.16 -4.31
N ILE A 143 -6.20 4.30 -3.35
CA ILE A 143 -5.09 3.35 -3.37
C ILE A 143 -5.57 1.94 -3.02
N THR A 144 -5.00 0.94 -3.67
CA THR A 144 -5.38 -0.47 -3.44
C THR A 144 -4.56 -1.08 -2.30
N GLY A 145 -5.11 -2.11 -1.64
CA GLY A 145 -4.35 -2.88 -0.66
C GLY A 145 -3.08 -3.51 -1.25
N THR A 146 -3.11 -3.87 -2.53
CA THR A 146 -1.93 -4.38 -3.25
C THR A 146 -0.82 -3.33 -3.33
N ASP A 147 -1.16 -2.09 -3.70
CA ASP A 147 -0.18 -1.01 -3.83
C ASP A 147 0.37 -0.58 -2.46
N ILE A 148 -0.46 -0.60 -1.41
CA ILE A 148 0.01 -0.38 -0.02
C ILE A 148 1.07 -1.44 0.36
N VAL A 149 0.82 -2.72 0.08
CA VAL A 149 1.79 -3.80 0.34
C VAL A 149 3.08 -3.60 -0.46
N ARG A 150 2.99 -3.25 -1.75
CA ARG A 150 4.17 -2.95 -2.58
C ARG A 150 4.98 -1.79 -2.01
N SER A 151 4.31 -0.72 -1.58
CA SER A 151 4.93 0.44 -0.93
C SER A 151 5.75 0.02 0.28
N LEU A 152 5.15 -0.74 1.19
CA LEU A 152 5.79 -1.14 2.44
C LEU A 152 6.91 -2.15 2.18
N THR A 153 6.70 -3.13 1.32
CA THR A 153 7.74 -4.11 0.94
C THR A 153 8.97 -3.40 0.37
N PHE A 154 8.76 -2.45 -0.53
CA PHE A 154 9.82 -1.60 -1.07
C PHE A 154 10.51 -0.77 0.02
N ARG A 155 9.74 -0.09 0.87
CA ARG A 155 10.30 0.73 1.97
C ARG A 155 11.15 -0.10 2.92
N PHE A 156 10.72 -1.31 3.29
CA PHE A 156 11.50 -2.22 4.13
C PHE A 156 12.82 -2.62 3.48
N HIS A 157 12.80 -2.99 2.20
CA HIS A 157 14.04 -3.28 1.45
C HIS A 157 14.96 -2.06 1.39
N ALA A 158 14.42 -0.90 0.99
CA ALA A 158 15.16 0.35 0.90
C ALA A 158 15.66 0.85 2.27
N PHE A 159 14.97 0.52 3.36
CA PHE A 159 15.39 0.82 4.73
C PHE A 159 16.54 -0.09 5.22
N GLY A 160 16.90 -1.13 4.46
CA GLY A 160 17.95 -2.09 4.83
C GLY A 160 17.42 -3.30 5.58
N ARG A 161 16.11 -3.54 5.53
CA ARG A 161 15.41 -4.60 6.25
C ARG A 161 14.51 -5.44 5.33
N PRO A 162 15.05 -6.21 4.38
CA PRO A 162 14.26 -6.96 3.41
C PRO A 162 13.26 -7.92 4.07
N VAL A 163 12.11 -8.09 3.40
CA VAL A 163 11.07 -9.05 3.80
C VAL A 163 11.53 -10.47 3.47
N THR A 164 11.60 -11.34 4.47
CA THR A 164 11.97 -12.75 4.33
C THR A 164 10.76 -13.68 4.35
N ASN A 165 9.66 -13.25 4.98
CA ASN A 165 8.39 -13.99 5.03
C ASN A 165 7.23 -13.15 4.48
N ALA A 166 7.14 -13.08 3.15
CA ALA A 166 6.16 -12.24 2.44
C ALA A 166 4.72 -12.50 2.87
N LYS A 167 4.32 -13.77 3.05
CA LYS A 167 2.95 -14.13 3.45
C LYS A 167 2.59 -13.55 4.82
N LYS A 168 3.41 -13.79 5.85
CA LYS A 168 3.16 -13.26 7.20
C LYS A 168 3.22 -11.73 7.22
N PHE A 169 4.11 -11.13 6.43
CA PHE A 169 4.22 -9.68 6.28
C PHE A 169 2.92 -9.09 5.71
N GLU A 170 2.46 -9.61 4.56
CA GLU A 170 1.20 -9.22 3.93
C GLU A 170 0.00 -9.37 4.89
N GLU A 171 -0.11 -10.51 5.58
CA GLU A 171 -1.15 -10.75 6.59
C GLU A 171 -1.13 -9.70 7.72
N GLY A 172 0.06 -9.30 8.17
CA GLY A 172 0.26 -8.24 9.16
C GLY A 172 -0.22 -6.88 8.65
N ILE A 173 0.13 -6.51 7.42
CA ILE A 173 -0.34 -5.25 6.81
C ILE A 173 -1.86 -5.25 6.65
N PHE A 174 -2.44 -6.34 6.14
CA PHE A 174 -3.89 -6.45 6.02
C PHE A 174 -4.58 -6.43 7.38
N SER A 175 -3.94 -6.95 8.43
CA SER A 175 -4.43 -6.83 9.80
C SER A 175 -4.55 -5.38 10.24
N ASP A 176 -3.52 -4.57 10.02
CA ASP A 176 -3.52 -3.14 10.38
C ASP A 176 -4.58 -2.36 9.57
N LEU A 177 -4.70 -2.69 8.28
CA LEU A 177 -5.68 -2.07 7.38
C LEU A 177 -7.15 -2.37 7.76
N ARG A 178 -7.44 -3.31 8.68
CA ARG A 178 -8.81 -3.53 9.19
C ARG A 178 -9.33 -2.37 10.02
N ASN A 179 -8.44 -1.51 10.53
CA ASN A 179 -8.82 -0.33 11.29
C ASN A 179 -9.49 0.72 10.40
N LEU A 180 -9.12 0.78 9.12
CA LEU A 180 -9.73 1.65 8.12
C LEU A 180 -11.09 1.10 7.67
N LYS A 181 -12.18 1.81 7.97
CA LYS A 181 -13.56 1.35 7.84
C LYS A 181 -14.16 1.69 6.48
N PRO A 182 -14.91 0.75 5.85
CA PRO A 182 -15.73 1.09 4.69
C PRO A 182 -16.69 2.24 5.00
N GLY A 183 -16.88 3.15 4.04
CA GLY A 183 -17.69 4.36 4.16
C GLY A 183 -16.90 5.59 4.62
N ASN A 184 -15.93 5.41 5.52
CA ASN A 184 -15.13 6.51 6.07
C ASN A 184 -13.73 6.58 5.45
N ASP A 185 -13.03 5.44 5.41
CA ASP A 185 -11.62 5.37 5.01
C ASP A 185 -11.43 4.59 3.70
N ALA A 186 -12.48 3.89 3.26
CA ALA A 186 -12.42 2.99 2.13
C ALA A 186 -13.80 2.79 1.49
N ARG A 187 -13.79 2.39 0.23
CA ARG A 187 -14.94 1.87 -0.49
C ARG A 187 -14.87 0.35 -0.55
N LEU A 188 -16.00 -0.31 -0.31
CA LEU A 188 -16.11 -1.77 -0.44
C LEU A 188 -16.77 -2.09 -1.77
N GLU A 189 -15.97 -2.56 -2.72
CA GLU A 189 -16.40 -2.82 -4.08
C GLU A 189 -16.77 -4.28 -4.29
N GLU A 190 -17.96 -4.50 -4.86
CA GLU A 190 -18.44 -5.84 -5.21
C GLU A 190 -17.74 -6.38 -6.47
N PRO A 191 -17.65 -7.72 -6.62
CA PRO A 191 -17.08 -8.33 -7.83
C PRO A 191 -17.68 -7.76 -9.11
N LYS A 192 -16.83 -7.56 -10.12
CA LYS A 192 -17.19 -7.05 -11.46
C LYS A 192 -17.73 -5.61 -11.50
N SER A 193 -17.58 -4.81 -10.45
CA SER A 193 -17.85 -3.38 -10.56
C SER A 193 -16.93 -2.70 -11.58
N GLU A 194 -17.36 -1.58 -12.15
CA GLU A 194 -16.58 -0.81 -13.13
C GLU A 194 -15.22 -0.37 -12.58
N LEU A 195 -15.19 0.05 -11.31
CA LEU A 195 -13.95 0.40 -10.63
C LEU A 195 -13.01 -0.81 -10.51
N LEU A 196 -13.50 -2.00 -10.09
CA LEU A 196 -12.64 -3.18 -10.02
C LEU A 196 -12.17 -3.65 -11.39
N ASP A 197 -13.00 -3.52 -12.43
CA ASP A 197 -12.60 -3.84 -13.79
C ASP A 197 -11.49 -2.92 -14.29
N MET A 198 -11.62 -1.61 -14.07
CA MET A 198 -10.59 -0.63 -14.36
C MET A 198 -9.30 -0.92 -13.58
N LEU A 199 -9.38 -1.18 -12.27
CA LEU A 199 -8.22 -1.49 -11.43
C LEU A 199 -7.51 -2.79 -11.86
N TYR A 200 -8.27 -3.82 -12.23
CA TYR A 200 -7.72 -5.12 -12.66
C TYR A 200 -7.01 -5.01 -14.01
N LYS A 201 -7.63 -4.36 -15.01
CA LYS A 201 -7.01 -4.07 -16.32
C LYS A 201 -5.72 -3.28 -16.20
N ASN A 202 -5.62 -2.47 -15.15
CA ASN A 202 -4.49 -1.59 -14.86
C ASN A 202 -3.49 -2.18 -13.84
N ASN A 203 -3.55 -3.48 -13.54
CA ASN A 203 -2.67 -4.20 -12.61
C ASN A 203 -2.60 -3.63 -11.18
N CYS A 204 -3.59 -2.83 -10.79
CA CYS A 204 -3.68 -2.23 -9.46
C CYS A 204 -4.17 -3.26 -8.42
N ILE A 205 -4.86 -4.31 -8.86
CA ILE A 205 -5.33 -5.44 -8.04
C ILE A 205 -5.06 -6.76 -8.75
N ARG A 206 -4.90 -7.84 -7.97
CA ARG A 206 -4.61 -9.19 -8.49
C ARG A 206 -5.87 -10.02 -8.82
N THR A 207 -7.05 -9.62 -8.31
CA THR A 207 -8.29 -10.37 -8.50
C THR A 207 -9.49 -9.42 -8.58
N GLN A 208 -10.56 -9.81 -9.25
CA GLN A 208 -11.85 -9.10 -9.25
C GLN A 208 -12.84 -9.64 -8.22
N LYS A 209 -12.35 -10.25 -7.13
CA LYS A 209 -13.19 -10.56 -5.96
C LYS A 209 -13.54 -9.27 -5.22
N LYS A 210 -14.50 -9.33 -4.30
CA LYS A 210 -14.84 -8.22 -3.42
C LYS A 210 -13.58 -7.61 -2.80
N GLN A 211 -13.32 -6.33 -3.09
CA GLN A 211 -12.12 -5.63 -2.62
C GLN A 211 -12.51 -4.46 -1.72
N LYS A 212 -11.66 -4.20 -0.73
CA LYS A 212 -11.66 -2.90 -0.04
C LYS A 212 -10.62 -2.01 -0.71
N VAL A 213 -11.07 -0.91 -1.30
CA VAL A 213 -10.25 0.10 -1.97
C VAL A 213 -10.20 1.33 -1.07
N PHE A 214 -9.02 1.80 -0.69
CA PHE A 214 -8.86 2.81 0.35
C PHE A 214 -8.87 4.21 -0.25
N TYR A 215 -9.45 5.18 0.45
CA TYR A 215 -9.28 6.58 0.09
C TYR A 215 -7.82 6.97 0.28
N TRP A 216 -7.24 7.64 -0.70
CA TRP A 216 -5.81 7.98 -0.75
C TRP A 216 -5.34 8.64 0.55
N TYR A 217 -6.06 9.67 1.00
CA TYR A 217 -5.72 10.46 2.18
C TYR A 217 -6.00 9.77 3.52
N SER A 218 -6.77 8.67 3.53
CA SER A 218 -7.11 7.95 4.76
C SER A 218 -6.06 6.92 5.17
N VAL A 219 -5.07 6.63 4.32
CA VAL A 219 -4.07 5.60 4.59
C VAL A 219 -2.85 6.20 5.31
N PRO A 220 -2.58 5.85 6.58
CA PRO A 220 -1.45 6.39 7.32
C PRO A 220 -0.16 5.61 7.00
N HIS A 221 0.41 5.82 5.82
CA HIS A 221 1.55 5.05 5.29
C HIS A 221 2.74 4.93 6.25
N ASP A 222 3.12 6.04 6.90
CA ASP A 222 4.23 6.04 7.86
C ASP A 222 3.88 5.26 9.13
N ARG A 223 2.63 5.34 9.60
CA ARG A 223 2.17 4.55 10.74
C ARG A 223 2.20 3.06 10.42
N LEU A 224 1.73 2.65 9.24
CA LEU A 224 1.75 1.26 8.80
C LEU A 224 3.17 0.70 8.73
N PHE A 225 4.13 1.50 8.23
CA PHE A 225 5.53 1.12 8.20
C PHE A 225 6.09 0.91 9.62
N LEU A 226 5.86 1.85 10.53
CA LEU A 226 6.33 1.76 11.89
C LEU A 226 5.67 0.60 12.65
N ASP A 227 4.35 0.40 12.52
CA ASP A 227 3.62 -0.70 13.17
C ASP A 227 4.16 -2.06 12.73
N ALA A 228 4.50 -2.22 11.44
CA ALA A 228 5.14 -3.42 10.93
C ALA A 228 6.56 -3.62 11.50
N LEU A 229 7.33 -2.54 11.60
CA LEU A 229 8.70 -2.57 12.11
C LEU A 229 8.73 -2.92 13.60
N GLU A 230 7.85 -2.31 14.39
CA GLU A 230 7.71 -2.57 15.83
C GLU A 230 7.37 -4.03 16.12
N ARG A 231 6.46 -4.62 15.33
CA ARG A 231 6.11 -6.03 15.47
C ARG A 231 7.32 -6.93 15.26
N ASP A 232 8.12 -6.66 14.24
CA ASP A 232 9.31 -7.47 13.98
C ASP A 232 10.39 -7.27 15.04
N LEU A 233 10.64 -6.04 15.50
CA LEU A 233 11.56 -5.77 16.61
C LEU A 233 11.11 -6.44 17.92
N LYS A 234 9.80 -6.45 18.20
CA LYS A 234 9.23 -7.18 19.35
C LYS A 234 9.42 -8.69 19.22
N ARG A 235 9.24 -9.25 18.02
CA ARG A 235 9.48 -10.67 17.75
C ARG A 235 10.94 -11.03 17.96
N GLU A 236 11.88 -10.23 17.44
CA GLU A 236 13.31 -10.42 17.66
C GLU A 236 13.67 -10.39 19.15
N LYS A 237 13.13 -9.43 19.91
CA LYS A 237 13.34 -9.35 21.36
C LYS A 237 12.79 -10.55 22.14
N MET A 238 11.80 -11.25 21.58
CA MET A 238 11.19 -12.46 22.16
C MET A 238 11.72 -13.75 21.54
N ASP A 239 12.83 -13.72 20.79
CA ASP A 239 13.40 -14.85 20.05
C ASP A 239 12.38 -15.54 19.11
N MET A 240 11.42 -14.79 18.59
CA MET A 240 10.45 -15.24 17.60
C MET A 240 10.89 -14.86 16.19
N GLU A 241 10.59 -15.71 15.21
CA GLU A 241 10.87 -15.45 13.79
C GLU A 241 10.17 -14.15 13.30
N PRO A 242 10.92 -13.09 12.95
CA PRO A 242 10.35 -11.88 12.36
C PRO A 242 10.00 -12.10 10.88
N THR A 243 9.25 -11.18 10.30
CA THR A 243 8.91 -11.24 8.86
C THR A 243 9.93 -10.54 7.96
N THR A 244 10.80 -9.73 8.55
CA THR A 244 11.87 -8.95 7.92
C THR A 244 13.15 -9.05 8.75
N VAL A 245 14.31 -8.92 8.10
CA VAL A 245 15.62 -9.05 8.77
C VAL A 245 16.49 -7.85 8.43
N ALA A 246 17.15 -7.26 9.43
CA ALA A 246 18.08 -6.15 9.22
C ALA A 246 19.40 -6.65 8.59
N VAL A 247 19.77 -6.10 7.45
CA VAL A 247 20.99 -6.48 6.69
C VAL A 247 21.89 -5.29 6.36
N ALA A 248 21.39 -4.06 6.47
CA ALA A 248 22.15 -2.84 6.22
C ALA A 248 21.58 -1.66 7.01
N GLU A 249 22.36 -0.59 7.11
CA GLU A 249 21.89 0.67 7.72
C GLU A 249 20.75 1.32 6.89
N PRO A 250 19.83 2.05 7.55
CA PRO A 250 19.73 2.28 9.00
C PRO A 250 19.13 1.13 9.83
N ALA A 251 18.60 0.07 9.19
CA ALA A 251 17.91 -1.00 9.91
C ALA A 251 18.80 -1.78 10.90
N SER A 252 20.09 -1.92 10.59
CA SER A 252 21.04 -2.70 11.41
C SER A 252 21.34 -2.06 12.78
N SER A 253 21.32 -0.74 12.88
CA SER A 253 21.55 -0.02 14.15
C SER A 253 20.26 0.31 14.92
N LEU A 254 19.09 0.06 14.31
CA LEU A 254 17.81 0.40 14.91
C LEU A 254 17.47 -0.55 16.06
N SER A 255 17.05 0.03 17.19
CA SER A 255 16.56 -0.70 18.36
C SER A 255 15.06 -0.44 18.62
N LEU A 256 14.44 -1.29 19.44
CA LEU A 256 13.05 -1.11 19.86
C LEU A 256 12.84 0.24 20.56
N ASP A 257 13.78 0.65 21.41
CA ASP A 257 13.69 1.89 22.19
C ASP A 257 13.75 3.13 21.27
N SER A 258 14.68 3.14 20.31
CA SER A 258 14.75 4.21 19.29
C SER A 258 13.49 4.29 18.43
N THR A 259 12.83 3.15 18.18
CA THR A 259 11.59 3.13 17.41
C THR A 259 10.44 3.76 18.19
N GLN A 260 10.38 3.55 19.51
CA GLN A 260 9.36 4.15 20.37
C GLN A 260 9.42 5.68 20.38
N GLU A 261 10.62 6.27 20.40
CA GLU A 261 10.78 7.72 20.29
C GLU A 261 10.29 8.25 18.93
N LEU A 262 10.62 7.56 17.84
CA LEU A 262 10.12 7.89 16.49
C LEU A 262 8.59 7.78 16.41
N PHE A 263 8.01 6.78 17.04
CA PHE A 263 6.56 6.64 17.14
C PHE A 263 5.90 7.81 17.85
N ASP A 264 6.48 8.26 18.96
CA ASP A 264 5.93 9.35 19.75
C ASP A 264 6.06 10.68 18.99
N GLN A 265 7.15 10.88 18.25
CA GLN A 265 7.32 12.02 17.34
C GLN A 265 6.28 12.00 16.21
N LEU A 266 6.08 10.86 15.54
CA LEU A 266 5.09 10.75 14.46
C LEU A 266 3.65 10.90 14.98
N ARG A 267 3.34 10.32 16.14
CA ARG A 267 2.00 10.46 16.73
C ARG A 267 1.71 11.92 17.07
N LYS A 268 2.69 12.66 17.60
CA LYS A 268 2.57 14.10 17.84
C LYS A 268 2.32 14.88 16.54
N SER A 269 3.07 14.60 15.46
CA SER A 269 2.88 15.29 14.19
C SER A 269 1.53 14.97 13.54
N MET A 270 1.05 13.73 13.61
CA MET A 270 -0.27 13.34 13.12
C MET A 270 -1.40 14.01 13.92
N SER A 271 -1.30 14.10 15.24
CA SER A 271 -2.29 14.82 16.05
C SER A 271 -2.31 16.32 15.75
N LEU A 272 -1.15 16.93 15.46
CA LEU A 272 -1.05 18.33 15.04
C LEU A 272 -1.67 18.55 13.66
N SER A 273 -1.41 17.64 12.70
CA SER A 273 -2.00 17.70 11.36
C SER A 273 -3.53 17.48 11.39
N ALA A 274 -4.01 16.50 12.17
CA ALA A 274 -5.44 16.26 12.32
C ALA A 274 -6.17 17.42 13.00
N ALA A 275 -5.55 18.04 14.01
CA ALA A 275 -6.09 19.25 14.64
C ALA A 275 -6.13 20.43 13.67
N ALA A 276 -5.08 20.63 12.86
CA ALA A 276 -5.04 21.68 11.84
C ALA A 276 -6.14 21.49 10.78
N THR A 277 -6.37 20.26 10.31
CA THR A 277 -7.46 19.95 9.38
C THR A 277 -8.84 20.15 10.03
N ALA A 278 -9.03 19.71 11.27
CA ALA A 278 -10.29 19.92 11.99
C ALA A 278 -10.59 21.42 12.16
N HIS A 279 -9.59 22.22 12.53
CA HIS A 279 -9.73 23.68 12.63
C HIS A 279 -10.03 24.33 11.27
N ALA A 280 -9.37 23.89 10.19
CA ALA A 280 -9.65 24.40 8.86
C ALA A 280 -11.09 24.09 8.41
N LEU A 281 -11.60 22.89 8.73
CA LEU A 281 -12.98 22.51 8.43
C LEU A 281 -14.00 23.27 9.30
N GLU A 282 -13.69 23.54 10.56
CA GLU A 282 -14.53 24.37 11.44
C GLU A 282 -14.56 25.84 10.98
N ASP A 283 -13.43 26.39 10.55
CA ASP A 283 -13.36 27.76 10.00
C ASP A 283 -14.14 27.88 8.68
N GLU A 284 -14.06 26.87 7.80
CA GLU A 284 -14.84 26.82 6.55
C GLU A 284 -16.36 26.73 6.84
N ALA A 285 -16.75 25.88 7.79
CA ALA A 285 -18.14 25.77 8.24
C ALA A 285 -18.64 27.08 8.87
N ALA A 286 -17.81 27.74 9.69
CA ALA A 286 -18.15 29.02 10.30
C ALA A 286 -18.35 30.12 9.25
N ARG A 287 -17.48 30.21 8.23
CA ARG A 287 -17.65 31.16 7.11
C ARG A 287 -18.97 30.94 6.36
N CYS A 288 -19.37 29.70 6.18
CA CYS A 288 -20.63 29.35 5.52
C CYS A 288 -21.87 29.72 6.36
N THR A 289 -21.78 29.61 7.69
CA THR A 289 -22.88 30.06 8.58
C THR A 289 -23.04 31.59 8.59
N VAL A 290 -21.94 32.34 8.54
CA VAL A 290 -21.96 33.81 8.51
C VAL A 290 -22.56 34.31 7.19
N SER A 291 -22.22 33.71 6.05
CA SER A 291 -22.79 34.10 4.74
C SER A 291 -24.30 33.86 4.66
N HIS A 292 -24.81 32.76 5.22
CA HIS A 292 -26.24 32.48 5.30
C HIS A 292 -26.99 33.44 6.24
N ALA A 293 -26.39 33.81 7.38
CA ALA A 293 -26.99 34.79 8.30
C ALA A 293 -27.11 36.20 7.67
N GLN A 294 -26.11 36.60 6.87
CA GLN A 294 -26.09 37.90 6.20
C GLN A 294 -27.12 38.02 5.06
N GLN A 295 -27.40 36.92 4.34
CA GLN A 295 -28.46 36.89 3.33
C GLN A 295 -29.87 37.01 3.95
N HIS A 296 -30.09 36.45 5.14
CA HIS A 296 -31.41 36.56 5.81
C HIS A 296 -31.69 37.97 6.35
N GLN A 297 -30.66 38.69 6.78
CA GLN A 297 -30.82 40.07 7.28
C GLN A 297 -31.05 41.08 6.16
N GLN A 298 -30.46 40.88 4.97
CA GLN A 298 -30.76 41.69 3.78
C GLN A 298 -32.14 41.39 3.19
N ALA A 299 -32.57 40.12 3.21
CA ALA A 299 -33.93 39.77 2.79
C ALA A 299 -35.00 40.40 3.70
N SER A 300 -34.79 40.39 5.02
CA SER A 300 -35.73 41.01 5.97
C SER A 300 -35.78 42.55 5.86
N ALA A 301 -34.67 43.21 5.54
CA ALA A 301 -34.65 44.65 5.31
C ALA A 301 -35.39 45.04 4.02
N ALA A 302 -35.30 44.22 2.96
CA ALA A 302 -36.03 44.42 1.71
C ALA A 302 -37.55 44.26 1.89
N THR A 303 -38.01 43.31 2.72
CA THR A 303 -39.45 43.16 3.02
C THR A 303 -40.01 44.32 3.85
N HIS A 304 -39.18 44.94 4.71
CA HIS A 304 -39.60 46.07 5.54
C HIS A 304 -39.67 47.40 4.75
N PHE A 305 -38.87 47.56 3.69
CA PHE A 305 -38.96 48.70 2.78
C PHE A 305 -40.18 48.65 1.85
N LEU A 306 -40.67 47.46 1.49
CA LEU A 306 -41.87 47.29 0.66
C LEU A 306 -43.18 47.53 1.42
N PHE A 307 -43.20 47.44 2.76
CA PHE A 307 -44.40 47.68 3.56
C PHE A 307 -44.64 49.15 3.93
N PHE A 308 -43.67 50.04 3.68
CA PHE A 308 -43.79 51.48 3.95
C PHE A 308 -44.17 52.31 2.70
N TYR A 309 -44.38 51.66 1.54
CA TYR A 309 -44.66 52.32 0.26
C TYR A 309 -45.95 51.84 -0.43
N ILE A 310 -46.91 51.35 0.34
CA ILE A 310 -48.32 51.14 -0.05
C ILE A 310 -49.18 51.91 0.96
#